data_AF-A0A3N5S9S9-F1
#
_entry.id   AF-A0A3N5S9S9-F1
#
_cell.length_a   1.000
_cell.length_b   1.000
_cell.length_c   1.000
_cell.angle_alpha   90.00
_cell.angle_beta   90.00
_cell.angle_gamma   90.00
#
_symmetry.space_group_name_H-M   'P 1'
#
loop_
_entity.id
_entity.type
_entity.pdbx_description
1 polymer ?
#
loop_
_entity_poly.entity_id
_entity_poly.type
_entity_poly.pdbx_seq_one_letter_code
_entity_poly.pdbx_strand_id
1 'polypeptide(L)'
;MLETILWILVIVIALLLGVYAASILWLHRADSGMKKLFAELRSLVASIDQMRAASSAYTPEDPEPFGSKAKELSRRILELETVSKDLVGRYTEAQTVYRRLSTITWPAILKLPFDVIKLRSSFAALKTEAANARSVLERTSAVIGELTRMGWTVAEQARKAIEDVRSALSILASLQTEGINDPQLDAAIARGRQWENTLNAQSPVFVLSGTEEEVLHDASKDTIITVYRMSSDARPDIDDLSARAIDWQNKQTSLKRLLKELPENYRVVSDFVQSLESAPELPIQWDMTREPLSNARQQIERLGDIKKTRSIEQLENEKHAADELNTRLKELNMRAQAVLEKHKHLLELLHHPDILSGVEWLRSMVKTAEAVDVYAPDNWQRDLGVETLRPDLEETANLHRALQLTGTDRPLLESSLDELLEKAGRLAELHENLRPRAASIQARLKEIEASEKESLSNLTRTRALLNQAAAVVASSSVLGQPAVEEVEQLRQSLEPLAVEFDYPGEGTVERKVQRADTLIHKTDQAARRWRERLERELDSKKGNLAARIANLRGIALLDDPIVIEAARFTKDISTLESQSQEKGNVVSSARRML
;
A
#
# COMPACT_ATOMS: atom_id res chain seq x y z
N MET A 1 30.99 -70.52 -63.00
CA MET A 1 29.91 -71.34 -62.40
C MET A 1 30.47 -72.39 -61.42
N LEU A 2 31.32 -73.33 -61.86
CA LEU A 2 31.90 -74.34 -60.96
C LEU A 2 32.84 -73.74 -59.90
N GLU A 3 33.69 -72.78 -60.28
CA GLU A 3 34.63 -72.11 -59.38
C GLU A 3 33.92 -71.29 -58.29
N THR A 4 32.86 -70.56 -58.65
CA THR A 4 32.05 -69.80 -57.68
C THR A 4 31.32 -70.70 -56.69
N ILE A 5 30.81 -71.87 -57.14
CA ILE A 5 30.19 -72.86 -56.26
C ILE A 5 31.22 -73.47 -55.30
N LEU A 6 32.44 -73.74 -55.78
CA LEU A 6 33.54 -74.26 -54.96
C LEU A 6 33.93 -73.26 -53.85
N TRP A 7 34.07 -71.97 -54.17
CA TRP A 7 34.38 -70.95 -53.17
C TRP A 7 33.27 -70.77 -52.13
N ILE A 8 32.00 -70.79 -52.55
CA ILE A 8 30.86 -70.76 -51.62
C ILE A 8 30.90 -71.97 -50.69
N LEU A 9 31.19 -73.17 -51.21
CA LEU A 9 31.31 -74.39 -50.40
C LEU A 9 32.45 -74.28 -49.37
N VAL A 10 33.62 -73.78 -49.77
CA VAL A 10 34.76 -73.58 -48.86
C VAL A 10 34.42 -72.57 -47.76
N ILE A 11 33.75 -71.47 -48.09
CA ILE A 11 33.30 -70.47 -47.11
C ILE A 11 32.29 -71.08 -46.12
N VAL A 12 31.32 -71.87 -46.62
CA VAL A 12 30.32 -72.55 -45.76
C VAL A 12 31.01 -73.57 -44.84
N ILE A 13 31.95 -74.36 -45.34
CA ILE A 13 32.73 -75.31 -44.53
C ILE A 13 33.56 -74.56 -43.48
N ALA A 14 34.24 -73.47 -43.85
CA ALA A 14 35.02 -72.66 -42.91
C ALA A 14 34.13 -72.03 -41.81
N LEU A 15 32.93 -71.55 -42.17
CA LEU A 15 31.94 -71.04 -41.20
C LEU A 15 31.45 -72.15 -40.26
N LEU A 16 31.14 -73.34 -40.79
CA LEU A 16 30.71 -74.49 -39.98
C LEU A 16 31.82 -74.94 -39.02
N LEU A 17 33.07 -75.01 -39.49
CA LEU A 17 34.24 -75.30 -38.66
C LEU A 17 34.48 -74.22 -37.60
N GLY A 18 34.29 -72.95 -37.94
CA GLY A 18 34.38 -71.83 -37.01
C GLY A 18 33.32 -71.88 -35.91
N VAL A 19 32.05 -72.12 -36.27
CA VAL A 19 30.94 -72.31 -35.32
C VAL A 19 31.17 -73.52 -34.43
N TYR A 20 31.70 -74.61 -35.00
CA TYR A 20 32.05 -75.82 -34.26
C TYR A 20 33.19 -75.57 -33.26
N ALA A 21 34.29 -74.95 -33.70
CA ALA A 21 35.41 -74.59 -32.84
C ALA A 21 34.98 -73.63 -31.72
N ALA A 22 34.14 -72.63 -32.03
CA ALA A 22 33.56 -71.73 -31.04
C ALA A 22 32.68 -72.48 -30.02
N SER A 23 31.91 -73.47 -30.47
CA SER A 23 31.08 -74.32 -29.60
C SER A 23 31.92 -75.16 -28.64
N ILE A 24 33.03 -75.75 -29.11
CA ILE A 24 33.97 -76.50 -28.26
C ILE A 24 34.67 -75.58 -27.26
N LEU A 25 35.19 -74.43 -27.72
CA LEU A 25 35.83 -73.44 -26.85
C LEU A 25 34.88 -72.95 -25.77
N TRP A 26 33.60 -72.73 -26.12
CA TRP A 26 32.57 -72.37 -25.16
C TRP A 26 32.30 -73.51 -24.18
N LEU A 27 32.17 -74.77 -24.62
CA LEU A 27 31.98 -75.93 -23.74
C LEU A 27 33.12 -76.10 -22.73
N HIS A 28 34.37 -75.83 -23.14
CA HIS A 28 35.51 -75.87 -22.22
C HIS A 28 35.43 -74.75 -21.16
N ARG A 29 35.04 -73.53 -21.56
CA ARG A 29 34.78 -72.43 -20.61
C ARG A 29 33.58 -72.72 -19.70
N ALA A 30 32.53 -73.35 -20.25
CA ALA A 30 31.30 -73.67 -19.55
C ALA A 30 31.55 -74.64 -18.38
N ASP A 31 32.54 -75.54 -18.45
CA ASP A 31 32.92 -76.40 -17.31
C ASP A 31 33.28 -75.58 -16.07
N SER A 32 34.16 -74.59 -16.24
CA SER A 32 34.56 -73.71 -15.14
C SER A 32 33.39 -72.88 -14.61
N GLY A 33 32.49 -72.44 -15.51
CA GLY A 33 31.27 -71.72 -15.14
C GLY A 33 30.30 -72.60 -14.35
N MET A 34 30.07 -73.83 -14.79
CA MET A 34 29.19 -74.81 -14.14
C MET A 34 29.71 -75.22 -12.77
N LYS A 35 31.03 -75.33 -12.58
CA LYS A 35 31.66 -75.57 -11.27
C LYS A 35 31.47 -74.40 -10.31
N LYS A 36 31.67 -73.17 -10.79
CA LYS A 36 31.42 -71.95 -9.99
C LYS A 36 29.95 -71.83 -9.60
N LEU A 37 29.04 -72.01 -10.55
CA LEU A 37 27.59 -71.98 -10.28
C LEU A 37 27.18 -73.06 -9.28
N PHE A 38 27.75 -74.27 -9.36
CA PHE A 38 27.49 -75.31 -8.36
C PHE A 38 27.97 -74.93 -6.97
N ALA A 39 29.17 -74.34 -6.86
CA ALA A 39 29.68 -73.85 -5.59
C ALA A 39 28.79 -72.73 -5.01
N GLU A 40 28.28 -71.82 -5.85
CA GLU A 40 27.33 -70.76 -5.48
C GLU A 40 25.98 -71.32 -5.05
N LEU A 41 25.43 -72.31 -5.75
CA LEU A 41 24.17 -72.96 -5.35
C LEU A 41 24.33 -73.73 -4.04
N ARG A 42 25.47 -74.40 -3.85
CA ARG A 42 25.77 -75.10 -2.59
C ARG A 42 25.92 -74.15 -1.41
N SER A 43 26.58 -73.00 -1.61
CA SER A 43 26.68 -71.99 -0.55
C SER A 43 25.34 -71.31 -0.28
N LEU A 44 24.50 -71.12 -1.30
CA LEU A 44 23.12 -70.64 -1.14
C LEU A 44 22.31 -71.60 -0.25
N VAL A 45 22.31 -72.91 -0.55
CA VAL A 45 21.60 -73.93 0.26
C VAL A 45 22.14 -73.96 1.69
N ALA A 46 23.46 -73.97 1.88
CA ALA A 46 24.06 -73.95 3.22
C ALA A 46 23.67 -72.70 4.02
N SER A 47 23.58 -71.54 3.35
CA SER A 47 23.15 -70.30 3.99
C SER A 47 21.66 -70.32 4.33
N ILE A 48 20.80 -70.92 3.50
CA ILE A 48 19.38 -71.13 3.81
C ILE A 48 19.23 -72.03 5.03
N ASP A 49 19.98 -73.14 5.12
CA ASP A 49 19.96 -74.03 6.28
C ASP A 49 20.43 -73.33 7.56
N GLN A 50 21.48 -72.50 7.45
CA GLN A 50 21.94 -71.66 8.56
C GLN A 50 20.89 -70.64 9.00
N MET A 51 20.20 -69.98 8.05
CA MET A 51 19.10 -69.07 8.35
C MET A 51 17.92 -69.80 8.99
N ARG A 52 17.61 -71.01 8.54
CA ARG A 52 16.58 -71.86 9.13
C ARG A 52 16.91 -72.19 10.59
N ALA A 53 18.15 -72.60 10.85
CA ALA A 53 18.64 -72.87 12.20
C ALA A 53 18.56 -71.61 13.08
N ALA A 54 19.02 -70.46 12.60
CA ALA A 54 18.93 -69.19 13.33
C ALA A 54 17.48 -68.73 13.56
N SER A 55 16.60 -68.96 12.58
CA SER A 55 15.18 -68.61 12.66
C SER A 55 14.41 -69.49 13.64
N SER A 56 14.92 -70.68 13.99
CA SER A 56 14.21 -71.60 14.89
C SER A 56 13.98 -71.03 16.30
N ALA A 57 14.74 -70.01 16.70
CA ALA A 57 14.53 -69.25 17.93
C ALA A 57 13.27 -68.34 17.89
N TYR A 58 12.72 -68.10 16.70
CA TYR A 58 11.59 -67.20 16.45
C TYR A 58 10.48 -67.93 15.69
N THR A 59 9.30 -67.99 16.28
CA THR A 59 8.13 -68.63 15.67
C THR A 59 7.14 -67.58 15.17
N PRO A 60 6.44 -67.80 14.04
CA PRO A 60 5.38 -66.89 13.58
C PRO A 60 4.23 -66.69 14.58
N GLU A 61 4.13 -67.55 15.60
CA GLU A 61 3.13 -67.51 16.67
C GLU A 61 3.63 -66.72 17.89
N ASP A 62 4.88 -66.28 17.89
CA ASP A 62 5.41 -65.44 18.95
C ASP A 62 4.59 -64.14 19.06
N PRO A 63 4.39 -63.61 20.27
CA PRO A 63 3.84 -62.28 20.46
C PRO A 63 4.70 -61.19 19.77
N GLU A 64 4.08 -60.03 19.51
CA GLU A 64 4.84 -58.84 19.13
C GLU A 64 5.87 -58.50 20.24
N PRO A 65 7.07 -58.03 19.86
CA PRO A 65 7.46 -57.49 18.55
C PRO A 65 8.07 -58.51 17.57
N PHE A 66 8.12 -59.80 17.95
CA PHE A 66 8.77 -60.84 17.14
C PHE A 66 7.84 -61.47 16.10
N GLY A 67 6.56 -61.66 16.41
CA GLY A 67 5.60 -62.42 15.60
C GLY A 67 5.51 -61.99 14.14
N SER A 68 5.26 -60.70 13.89
CA SER A 68 5.15 -60.15 12.52
C SER A 68 6.42 -60.38 11.68
N LYS A 69 7.60 -60.13 12.28
CA LYS A 69 8.92 -60.30 11.65
C LYS A 69 9.30 -61.77 11.48
N ALA A 70 8.97 -62.63 12.43
CA ALA A 70 9.18 -64.07 12.35
C ALA A 70 8.32 -64.72 11.25
N LYS A 71 7.06 -64.26 11.09
CA LYS A 71 6.17 -64.66 9.99
C LYS A 71 6.73 -64.24 8.63
N GLU A 72 7.25 -63.02 8.53
CA GLU A 72 7.92 -62.54 7.32
C GLU A 72 9.17 -63.38 7.00
N LEU A 73 10.01 -63.65 8.00
CA LEU A 73 11.21 -64.46 7.87
C LEU A 73 10.89 -65.90 7.40
N SER A 74 9.93 -66.56 8.05
CA SER A 74 9.50 -67.92 7.71
C SER A 74 9.00 -68.01 6.26
N ARG A 75 8.19 -67.03 5.83
CA ARG A 75 7.72 -66.95 4.43
C ARG A 75 8.87 -66.84 3.45
N ARG A 76 9.83 -65.93 3.70
CA ARG A 76 11.00 -65.72 2.83
C ARG A 76 11.92 -66.94 2.76
N ILE A 77 12.12 -67.64 3.87
CA ILE A 77 12.91 -68.88 3.90
C ILE A 77 12.23 -69.96 3.06
N LEU A 78 10.92 -70.14 3.17
CA LEU A 78 10.16 -71.12 2.37
C LEU A 78 10.23 -70.80 0.86
N GLU A 79 10.12 -69.52 0.49
CA GLU A 79 10.30 -69.04 -0.88
C GLU A 79 11.73 -69.38 -1.38
N LEU A 80 12.76 -69.10 -0.60
CA LEU A 80 14.16 -69.42 -0.92
C LEU A 80 14.43 -70.92 -1.02
N GLU A 81 13.82 -71.76 -0.16
CA GLU A 81 13.91 -73.22 -0.24
C GLU A 81 13.29 -73.75 -1.54
N THR A 82 12.14 -73.19 -1.94
CA THR A 82 11.47 -73.57 -3.18
C THR A 82 12.32 -73.18 -4.40
N VAL A 83 12.81 -71.95 -4.43
CA VAL A 83 13.67 -71.44 -5.50
C VAL A 83 14.99 -72.21 -5.58
N SER A 84 15.64 -72.50 -4.46
CA SER A 84 16.90 -73.24 -4.43
C SER A 84 16.75 -74.69 -4.90
N LYS A 85 15.67 -75.39 -4.50
CA LYS A 85 15.38 -76.75 -4.99
C LYS A 85 15.18 -76.78 -6.50
N ASP A 86 14.43 -75.82 -7.03
CA ASP A 86 14.19 -75.68 -8.46
C ASP A 86 15.48 -75.33 -9.23
N LEU A 87 16.30 -74.41 -8.72
CA LEU A 87 17.61 -74.07 -9.31
C LEU A 87 18.57 -75.26 -9.32
N VAL A 88 18.62 -76.06 -8.24
CA VAL A 88 19.44 -77.27 -8.19
C VAL A 88 18.93 -78.30 -9.20
N GLY A 89 17.61 -78.51 -9.30
CA GLY A 89 16.99 -79.36 -10.32
C GLY A 89 17.40 -78.96 -11.74
N ARG A 90 17.17 -77.70 -12.11
CA ARG A 90 17.55 -77.17 -13.43
C ARG A 90 19.06 -77.19 -13.68
N TYR A 91 19.89 -77.01 -12.64
CA TYR A 91 21.34 -77.19 -12.75
C TYR A 91 21.70 -78.64 -13.08
N THR A 92 21.10 -79.63 -12.41
CA THR A 92 21.37 -81.04 -12.69
C THR A 92 20.96 -81.41 -14.12
N GLU A 93 19.82 -80.90 -14.61
CA GLU A 93 19.41 -81.05 -16.01
C GLU A 93 20.45 -80.46 -16.96
N ALA A 94 20.87 -79.20 -16.74
CA ALA A 94 21.92 -78.56 -17.54
C ALA A 94 23.25 -79.33 -17.50
N GLN A 95 23.61 -79.91 -16.35
CA GLN A 95 24.80 -80.74 -16.20
C GLN A 95 24.70 -82.06 -16.97
N THR A 96 23.53 -82.71 -16.99
CA THR A 96 23.33 -83.94 -17.78
C THR A 96 23.41 -83.66 -19.27
N VAL A 97 22.84 -82.54 -19.74
CA VAL A 97 22.98 -82.07 -21.12
C VAL A 97 24.44 -81.77 -21.45
N TYR A 98 25.14 -81.04 -20.59
CA TYR A 98 26.56 -80.75 -20.75
C TYR A 98 27.41 -82.03 -20.86
N ARG A 99 27.23 -83.00 -19.94
CA ARG A 99 27.97 -84.28 -19.97
C ARG A 99 27.71 -85.04 -21.27
N ARG A 100 26.44 -85.10 -21.71
CA ARG A 100 26.07 -85.72 -22.99
C ARG A 100 26.75 -85.04 -24.18
N LEU A 101 26.83 -83.71 -24.17
CA LEU A 101 27.50 -82.94 -25.23
C LEU A 101 29.03 -83.07 -25.16
N SER A 102 29.62 -83.32 -23.99
CA SER A 102 31.07 -83.51 -23.83
C SER A 102 31.56 -84.85 -24.37
N THR A 103 30.70 -85.87 -24.41
CA THR A 103 30.98 -87.19 -24.99
C THR A 103 30.60 -87.22 -26.48
N ILE A 104 31.22 -86.35 -27.28
CA ILE A 104 30.85 -86.13 -28.70
C ILE A 104 31.00 -87.44 -29.49
N THR A 105 29.88 -87.94 -30.03
CA THR A 105 29.87 -89.00 -31.06
C THR A 105 29.72 -88.36 -32.45
N TRP A 106 30.30 -88.96 -33.49
CA TRP A 106 30.26 -88.45 -34.87
C TRP A 106 28.87 -87.98 -35.37
N PRO A 107 27.75 -88.68 -35.05
CA PRO A 107 26.41 -88.23 -35.46
C PRO A 107 25.91 -86.94 -34.78
N ALA A 108 26.46 -86.59 -33.62
CA ALA A 108 26.02 -85.44 -32.83
C ALA A 108 26.59 -84.11 -33.31
N ILE A 109 27.62 -84.14 -34.19
CA ILE A 109 28.36 -82.97 -34.65
C ILE A 109 27.44 -81.94 -35.33
N LEU A 110 26.43 -82.38 -36.10
CA LEU A 110 25.52 -81.48 -36.81
C LEU A 110 24.52 -80.76 -35.88
N LYS A 111 24.17 -81.34 -34.72
CA LYS A 111 23.23 -80.74 -33.75
C LYS A 111 23.92 -79.93 -32.66
N LEU A 112 25.23 -80.10 -32.51
CA LEU A 112 26.04 -79.48 -31.46
C LEU A 112 25.81 -77.97 -31.30
N PRO A 113 25.76 -77.13 -32.36
CA PRO A 113 25.57 -75.69 -32.19
C PRO A 113 24.23 -75.32 -31.54
N PHE A 114 23.15 -76.00 -31.94
CA PHE A 114 21.82 -75.76 -31.39
C PHE A 114 21.72 -76.16 -29.91
N ASP A 115 22.25 -77.33 -29.57
CA ASP A 115 22.26 -77.81 -28.19
C ASP A 115 23.15 -76.94 -27.30
N VAL A 116 24.27 -76.44 -27.82
CA VAL A 116 25.15 -75.49 -27.13
C VAL A 116 24.46 -74.15 -26.90
N ILE A 117 23.71 -73.62 -27.87
CA ILE A 117 22.93 -72.39 -27.70
C ILE A 117 21.87 -72.57 -26.61
N LYS A 118 21.14 -73.69 -26.61
CA LYS A 118 20.12 -74.01 -25.59
C LYS A 118 20.74 -74.17 -24.20
N LEU A 119 21.89 -74.84 -24.11
CA LEU A 119 22.63 -74.98 -22.86
C LEU A 119 23.13 -73.61 -22.37
N ARG A 120 23.60 -72.75 -23.28
CA ARG A 120 24.06 -71.40 -22.96
C ARG A 120 22.94 -70.52 -22.41
N SER A 121 21.76 -70.53 -23.03
CA SER A 121 20.62 -69.75 -22.54
C SER A 121 20.14 -70.27 -21.18
N SER A 122 20.07 -71.59 -21.00
CA SER A 122 19.71 -72.22 -19.72
C SER A 122 20.72 -71.87 -18.62
N PHE A 123 22.01 -71.90 -18.94
CA PHE A 123 23.08 -71.52 -18.01
C PHE A 123 23.04 -70.02 -17.65
N ALA A 124 22.77 -69.15 -18.62
CA ALA A 124 22.62 -67.71 -18.37
C ALA A 124 21.41 -67.41 -17.48
N ALA A 125 20.26 -68.05 -17.73
CA ALA A 125 19.07 -67.93 -16.91
C ALA A 125 19.34 -68.41 -15.47
N LEU A 126 19.93 -69.61 -15.31
CA LEU A 126 20.33 -70.15 -14.01
C LEU A 126 21.24 -69.20 -13.23
N LYS A 127 22.22 -68.58 -13.92
CA LYS A 127 23.14 -67.62 -13.28
C LYS A 127 22.41 -66.37 -12.78
N THR A 128 21.52 -65.81 -13.60
CA THR A 128 20.74 -64.62 -13.21
C THR A 128 19.81 -64.93 -12.05
N GLU A 129 19.13 -66.08 -12.08
CA GLU A 129 18.21 -66.47 -11.02
C GLU A 129 18.93 -66.84 -9.73
N ALA A 130 20.11 -67.47 -9.80
CA ALA A 130 20.96 -67.69 -8.63
C ALA A 130 21.43 -66.37 -8.00
N ALA A 131 21.79 -65.36 -8.82
CA ALA A 131 22.12 -64.03 -8.34
C ALA A 131 20.91 -63.34 -7.66
N ASN A 132 19.71 -63.47 -8.24
CA ASN A 132 18.48 -62.95 -7.64
C ASN A 132 18.18 -63.64 -6.29
N ALA A 133 18.27 -64.97 -6.23
CA ALA A 133 18.08 -65.72 -5.00
C ALA A 133 19.08 -65.30 -3.91
N ARG A 134 20.33 -65.01 -4.28
CA ARG A 134 21.33 -64.48 -3.34
C ARG A 134 20.97 -63.09 -2.79
N SER A 135 20.43 -62.20 -3.63
CA SER A 135 19.97 -60.89 -3.16
C SER A 135 18.79 -61.01 -2.18
N VAL A 136 17.88 -61.97 -2.40
CA VAL A 136 16.78 -62.27 -1.48
C VAL A 136 17.33 -62.86 -0.18
N LEU A 137 18.36 -63.72 -0.26
CA LEU A 137 19.05 -64.26 0.89
C LEU A 137 19.69 -63.15 1.74
N GLU A 138 20.41 -62.21 1.15
CA GLU A 138 20.99 -61.06 1.87
C GLU A 138 19.93 -60.22 2.59
N ARG A 139 18.82 -59.92 1.92
CA ARG A 139 17.67 -59.23 2.55
C ARG A 139 17.03 -60.04 3.67
N THR A 140 17.01 -61.36 3.56
CA THR A 140 16.45 -62.26 4.59
C THR A 140 17.38 -62.35 5.79
N SER A 141 18.70 -62.34 5.57
CA SER A 141 19.72 -62.21 6.62
C SER A 141 19.56 -60.92 7.42
N ALA A 142 19.25 -59.81 6.74
CA ALA A 142 18.99 -58.53 7.40
C ALA A 142 17.81 -58.61 8.38
N VAL A 143 16.74 -59.33 8.02
CA VAL A 143 15.58 -59.57 8.93
C VAL A 143 15.99 -60.36 10.17
N ILE A 144 16.90 -61.33 10.05
CA ILE A 144 17.47 -62.04 11.20
C ILE A 144 18.26 -61.07 12.09
N GLY A 145 19.08 -60.22 11.48
CA GLY A 145 19.82 -59.17 12.20
C GLY A 145 18.88 -58.21 12.95
N GLU A 146 17.77 -57.80 12.34
CA GLU A 146 16.73 -57.00 12.98
C GLU A 146 16.08 -57.74 14.15
N LEU A 147 15.71 -59.02 13.98
CA LEU A 147 15.13 -59.84 15.04
C LEU A 147 16.09 -60.00 16.22
N THR A 148 17.38 -60.21 15.96
CA THR A 148 18.39 -60.27 17.03
C THR A 148 18.55 -58.95 17.75
N ARG A 149 18.45 -57.81 17.04
CA ARG A 149 18.55 -56.47 17.62
C ARG A 149 17.27 -55.94 18.25
N MET A 150 16.17 -56.68 18.14
CA MET A 150 14.86 -56.24 18.61
C MET A 150 14.86 -55.90 20.10
N GLY A 151 15.63 -56.64 20.92
CA GLY A 151 15.76 -56.35 22.35
C GLY A 151 16.30 -54.94 22.62
N TRP A 152 17.28 -54.50 21.84
CA TRP A 152 17.82 -53.14 21.93
C TRP A 152 16.81 -52.09 21.48
N THR A 153 16.14 -52.29 20.35
CA THR A 153 15.12 -51.34 19.86
C THR A 153 13.96 -51.18 20.85
N VAL A 154 13.53 -52.27 21.50
CA VAL A 154 12.51 -52.22 22.56
C VAL A 154 13.04 -51.48 23.80
N ALA A 155 14.30 -51.68 24.16
CA ALA A 155 14.93 -50.94 25.26
C ALA A 155 14.98 -49.44 24.99
N GLU A 156 15.35 -49.02 23.77
CA GLU A 156 15.32 -47.60 23.36
C GLU A 156 13.90 -47.02 23.44
N GLN A 157 12.89 -47.75 22.98
CA GLN A 157 11.50 -47.32 23.06
C GLN A 157 11.03 -47.14 24.52
N ALA A 158 11.38 -48.08 25.40
CA ALA A 158 11.04 -48.00 26.83
C ALA A 158 11.74 -46.80 27.51
N ARG A 159 13.04 -46.58 27.21
CA ARG A 159 13.80 -45.42 27.72
C ARG A 159 13.16 -44.12 27.29
N LYS A 160 12.83 -44.00 26.01
CA LYS A 160 12.16 -42.83 25.46
C LYS A 160 10.80 -42.59 26.12
N ALA A 161 10.00 -43.64 26.34
CA ALA A 161 8.73 -43.51 27.05
C ALA A 161 8.89 -42.96 28.48
N ILE A 162 9.92 -43.41 29.21
CA ILE A 162 10.23 -42.88 30.55
C ILE A 162 10.69 -41.42 30.49
N GLU A 163 11.54 -41.07 29.53
CA GLU A 163 12.00 -39.70 29.33
C GLU A 163 10.83 -38.76 29.02
N ASP A 164 9.94 -39.17 28.11
CA ASP A 164 8.74 -38.42 27.74
C ASP A 164 7.82 -38.20 28.96
N VAL A 165 7.61 -39.23 29.79
CA VAL A 165 6.83 -39.10 31.05
C VAL A 165 7.48 -38.14 32.03
N ARG A 166 8.80 -38.25 32.24
CA ARG A 166 9.54 -37.37 33.16
C ARG A 166 9.49 -35.91 32.70
N SER A 167 9.65 -35.69 31.40
CA SER A 167 9.51 -34.37 30.79
C SER A 167 8.12 -33.80 31.05
N ALA A 168 7.06 -34.56 30.74
CA ALA A 168 5.68 -34.16 31.00
C ALA A 168 5.43 -33.86 32.48
N LEU A 169 5.88 -34.73 33.40
CA LEU A 169 5.75 -34.53 34.84
C LEU A 169 6.48 -33.28 35.33
N SER A 170 7.66 -32.98 34.78
CA SER A 170 8.40 -31.76 35.13
C SER A 170 7.64 -30.49 34.74
N ILE A 171 6.98 -30.50 33.57
CA ILE A 171 6.13 -29.40 33.11
C ILE A 171 4.89 -29.30 34.00
N LEU A 172 4.20 -30.40 34.28
CA LEU A 172 3.00 -30.38 35.12
C LEU A 172 3.31 -29.93 36.56
N ALA A 173 4.46 -30.35 37.10
CA ALA A 173 4.93 -29.90 38.40
C ALA A 173 5.26 -28.39 38.40
N SER A 174 5.86 -27.87 37.32
CA SER A 174 6.12 -26.43 37.22
C SER A 174 4.80 -25.63 37.17
N LEU A 175 3.81 -26.06 36.39
CA LEU A 175 2.46 -25.46 36.38
C LEU A 175 1.85 -25.38 37.78
N GLN A 176 1.97 -26.47 38.57
CA GLN A 176 1.47 -26.52 39.94
C GLN A 176 2.21 -25.52 40.85
N THR A 177 3.55 -25.45 40.77
CA THR A 177 4.34 -24.46 41.53
C THR A 177 4.05 -23.03 41.12
N GLU A 178 3.64 -22.81 39.87
CA GLU A 178 3.26 -21.50 39.35
C GLU A 178 1.81 -21.10 39.70
N GLY A 179 1.12 -21.89 40.53
CA GLY A 179 -0.19 -21.56 41.09
C GLY A 179 -1.37 -22.11 40.31
N ILE A 180 -1.17 -23.05 39.37
CA ILE A 180 -2.29 -23.77 38.76
C ILE A 180 -2.75 -24.86 39.73
N ASN A 181 -3.97 -24.70 40.26
CA ASN A 181 -4.59 -25.64 41.20
C ASN A 181 -5.86 -26.19 40.57
N ASP A 182 -5.79 -27.40 40.01
CA ASP A 182 -6.89 -28.02 39.30
C ASP A 182 -6.90 -29.55 39.51
N PRO A 183 -8.05 -30.17 39.81
CA PRO A 183 -8.16 -31.63 39.93
C PRO A 183 -7.69 -32.39 38.67
N GLN A 184 -7.83 -31.82 37.47
CA GLN A 184 -7.34 -32.41 36.23
C GLN A 184 -5.82 -32.39 36.15
N LEU A 185 -5.17 -31.35 36.67
CA LEU A 185 -3.71 -31.27 36.78
C LEU A 185 -3.20 -32.33 37.76
N ASP A 186 -3.83 -32.43 38.93
CA ASP A 186 -3.47 -33.43 39.94
C ASP A 186 -3.67 -34.86 39.41
N ALA A 187 -4.76 -35.12 38.68
CA ALA A 187 -5.01 -36.40 38.03
C ALA A 187 -3.97 -36.71 36.94
N ALA A 188 -3.56 -35.72 36.16
CA ALA A 188 -2.50 -35.87 35.15
C ALA A 188 -1.14 -36.21 35.80
N ILE A 189 -0.77 -35.51 36.88
CA ILE A 189 0.44 -35.80 37.65
C ILE A 189 0.38 -37.22 38.25
N ALA A 190 -0.75 -37.60 38.85
CA ALA A 190 -0.92 -38.94 39.41
C ALA A 190 -0.80 -40.03 38.33
N ARG A 191 -1.42 -39.83 37.16
CA ARG A 191 -1.33 -40.74 36.02
C ARG A 191 0.08 -40.84 35.47
N GLY A 192 0.79 -39.72 35.32
CA GLY A 192 2.19 -39.71 34.90
C GLY A 192 3.10 -40.45 35.89
N ARG A 193 2.93 -40.24 37.19
CA ARG A 193 3.67 -40.98 38.24
C ARG A 193 3.35 -42.46 38.24
N GLN A 194 2.09 -42.84 37.98
CA GLN A 194 1.71 -44.23 37.83
C GLN A 194 2.49 -44.87 36.68
N TRP A 195 2.53 -44.24 35.50
CA TRP A 195 3.30 -44.75 34.35
C TRP A 195 4.80 -44.77 34.62
N GLU A 196 5.37 -43.73 35.23
CA GLU A 196 6.79 -43.73 35.62
C GLU A 196 7.12 -44.89 36.55
N ASN A 197 6.29 -45.14 37.57
CA ASN A 197 6.47 -46.24 38.50
C ASN A 197 6.29 -47.60 37.83
N THR A 198 5.28 -47.76 36.97
CA THR A 198 5.04 -49.01 36.23
C THR A 198 6.22 -49.32 35.30
N LEU A 199 6.67 -48.35 34.51
CA LEU A 199 7.79 -48.52 33.60
C LEU A 199 9.11 -48.81 34.33
N ASN A 200 9.38 -48.13 35.45
CA ASN A 200 10.60 -48.37 36.25
C ASN A 200 10.56 -49.69 37.03
N ALA A 201 9.40 -50.10 37.55
CA ALA A 201 9.28 -51.30 38.37
C ALA A 201 9.22 -52.59 37.53
N GLN A 202 8.62 -52.54 36.35
CA GLN A 202 8.44 -53.72 35.49
C GLN A 202 9.53 -53.86 34.42
N SER A 203 10.28 -52.80 34.11
CA SER A 203 11.44 -52.90 33.22
C SER A 203 12.69 -53.31 34.00
N PRO A 204 13.43 -54.33 33.55
CA PRO A 204 14.73 -54.66 34.14
C PRO A 204 15.74 -53.51 33.99
N VAL A 205 16.65 -53.40 34.96
CA VAL A 205 17.65 -52.32 34.99
C VAL A 205 18.52 -52.28 33.72
N PHE A 206 18.95 -53.44 33.21
CA PHE A 206 19.75 -53.50 31.98
C PHE A 206 19.00 -52.95 30.75
N VAL A 207 17.66 -53.07 30.70
CA VAL A 207 16.83 -52.46 29.65
C VAL A 207 16.84 -50.95 29.78
N LEU A 208 16.81 -50.40 31.00
CA LEU A 208 16.71 -48.97 31.24
C LEU A 208 18.05 -48.22 31.10
N SER A 209 19.16 -48.86 31.45
CA SER A 209 20.47 -48.19 31.51
C SER A 209 21.63 -48.95 30.88
N GLY A 210 21.43 -50.19 30.42
CA GLY A 210 22.52 -51.01 29.87
C GLY A 210 22.94 -50.63 28.45
N THR A 211 24.09 -51.14 28.00
CA THR A 211 24.57 -50.98 26.61
C THR A 211 23.83 -51.92 25.64
N GLU A 212 24.03 -51.75 24.32
CA GLU A 212 23.49 -52.68 23.33
C GLU A 212 23.95 -54.11 23.62
N GLU A 213 25.24 -54.30 23.94
CA GLU A 213 25.75 -55.65 24.21
C GLU A 213 25.12 -56.28 25.45
N GLU A 214 24.96 -55.51 26.54
CA GLU A 214 24.34 -55.98 27.78
C GLU A 214 22.87 -56.37 27.55
N VAL A 215 22.11 -55.55 26.82
CA VAL A 215 20.71 -55.85 26.49
C VAL A 215 20.63 -57.09 25.61
N LEU A 216 21.46 -57.21 24.58
CA LEU A 216 21.42 -58.37 23.68
C LEU A 216 21.87 -59.68 24.36
N HIS A 217 22.73 -59.59 25.37
CA HIS A 217 23.20 -60.75 26.13
C HIS A 217 22.20 -61.17 27.21
N ASP A 218 21.67 -60.21 27.99
CA ASP A 218 20.87 -60.51 29.19
C ASP A 218 19.35 -60.51 28.93
N ALA A 219 18.87 -59.92 27.84
CA ALA A 219 17.45 -59.88 27.55
C ALA A 219 16.93 -61.22 27.03
N SER A 220 16.10 -61.88 27.84
CA SER A 220 15.29 -63.00 27.35
C SER A 220 14.19 -62.50 26.40
N LYS A 221 13.76 -63.37 25.49
CA LYS A 221 12.64 -63.10 24.57
C LYS A 221 11.35 -62.70 25.31
N ASP A 222 11.05 -63.37 26.42
CA ASP A 222 9.87 -63.07 27.25
C ASP A 222 9.99 -61.70 27.93
N THR A 223 11.20 -61.33 28.35
CA THR A 223 11.49 -59.99 28.87
C THR A 223 11.22 -58.92 27.82
N ILE A 224 11.71 -59.12 26.59
CA ILE A 224 11.54 -58.17 25.49
C ILE A 224 10.06 -58.02 25.13
N ILE A 225 9.32 -59.12 25.03
CA ILE A 225 7.87 -59.11 24.78
C ILE A 225 7.14 -58.33 25.88
N THR A 226 7.49 -58.57 27.14
CA THR A 226 6.85 -57.90 28.29
C THR A 226 7.10 -56.39 28.27
N VAL A 227 8.36 -55.98 28.08
CA VAL A 227 8.73 -54.55 28.00
C VAL A 227 8.10 -53.88 26.78
N TYR A 228 8.08 -54.55 25.63
CA TYR A 228 7.44 -54.03 24.42
C TYR A 228 5.95 -53.80 24.63
N ARG A 229 5.22 -54.80 25.13
CA ARG A 229 3.78 -54.68 25.39
C ARG A 229 3.50 -53.54 26.36
N MET A 230 4.22 -53.50 27.47
CA MET A 230 4.06 -52.42 28.45
C MET A 230 4.34 -51.04 27.84
N SER A 231 5.42 -50.88 27.09
CA SER A 231 5.79 -49.60 26.47
C SER A 231 4.78 -49.19 25.38
N SER A 232 4.28 -50.15 24.60
CA SER A 232 3.26 -49.93 23.58
C SER A 232 1.91 -49.56 24.20
N ASP A 233 1.51 -50.22 25.30
CA ASP A 233 0.27 -49.94 26.01
C ASP A 233 0.32 -48.56 26.69
N ALA A 234 1.50 -48.17 27.22
CA ALA A 234 1.70 -46.87 27.84
C ALA A 234 1.76 -45.72 26.83
N ARG A 235 2.22 -45.98 25.59
CA ARG A 235 2.55 -44.92 24.63
C ARG A 235 1.42 -43.92 24.35
N PRO A 236 0.17 -44.33 24.05
CA PRO A 236 -0.90 -43.38 23.76
C PRO A 236 -1.19 -42.45 24.94
N ASP A 237 -1.13 -42.98 26.16
CA ASP A 237 -1.38 -42.22 27.38
C ASP A 237 -0.26 -41.22 27.67
N ILE A 238 0.99 -41.60 27.41
CA ILE A 238 2.16 -40.74 27.58
C ILE A 238 2.13 -39.59 26.57
N ASP A 239 1.77 -39.91 25.31
CA ASP A 239 1.66 -38.91 24.25
C ASP A 239 0.52 -37.90 24.55
N ASP A 240 -0.66 -38.36 25.02
CA ASP A 240 -1.75 -37.49 25.50
C ASP A 240 -1.33 -36.63 26.69
N LEU A 241 -0.63 -37.22 27.67
CA LEU A 241 -0.13 -36.50 28.85
C LEU A 241 0.87 -35.39 28.46
N SER A 242 1.81 -35.71 27.58
CA SER A 242 2.81 -34.76 27.07
C SER A 242 2.15 -33.63 26.30
N ALA A 243 1.21 -33.95 25.40
CA ALA A 243 0.46 -32.96 24.64
C ALA A 243 -0.30 -31.97 25.55
N ARG A 244 -0.97 -32.48 26.59
CA ARG A 244 -1.67 -31.63 27.58
C ARG A 244 -0.71 -30.77 28.38
N ALA A 245 0.39 -31.34 28.85
CA ALA A 245 1.39 -30.60 29.62
C ALA A 245 1.94 -29.40 28.83
N ILE A 246 2.29 -29.64 27.56
CA ILE A 246 2.78 -28.59 26.65
C ILE A 246 1.69 -27.55 26.35
N ASP A 247 0.46 -27.96 26.06
CA ASP A 247 -0.66 -27.03 25.81
C ASP A 247 -0.90 -26.12 27.02
N TRP A 248 -0.99 -26.68 28.22
CA TRP A 248 -1.22 -25.92 29.45
C TRP A 248 -0.06 -24.96 29.77
N GLN A 249 1.19 -25.39 29.56
CA GLN A 249 2.37 -24.53 29.72
C GLN A 249 2.37 -23.36 28.73
N ASN A 250 2.02 -23.61 27.48
CA ASN A 250 1.92 -22.56 26.46
C ASN A 250 0.79 -21.58 26.79
N LYS A 251 -0.37 -22.07 27.26
CA LYS A 251 -1.49 -21.24 27.72
C LYS A 251 -1.08 -20.36 28.90
N GLN A 252 -0.42 -20.91 29.91
CA GLN A 252 0.03 -20.16 31.08
C GLN A 252 1.07 -19.10 30.71
N THR A 253 2.10 -19.48 29.96
CA THR A 253 3.15 -18.54 29.52
C THR A 253 2.56 -17.38 28.71
N SER A 254 1.62 -17.69 27.81
CA SER A 254 0.93 -16.68 27.00
C SER A 254 0.08 -15.74 27.86
N LEU A 255 -0.71 -16.29 28.80
CA LEU A 255 -1.51 -15.47 29.71
C LEU A 255 -0.62 -14.56 30.57
N LYS A 256 0.47 -15.07 31.16
CA LYS A 256 1.40 -14.24 31.95
C LYS A 256 1.98 -13.08 31.15
N ARG A 257 2.35 -13.33 29.90
CA ARG A 257 2.82 -12.28 28.98
C ARG A 257 1.74 -11.23 28.75
N LEU A 258 0.51 -11.65 28.42
CA LEU A 258 -0.61 -10.73 28.19
C LEU A 258 -0.96 -9.91 29.44
N LEU A 259 -1.00 -10.53 30.63
CA LEU A 259 -1.27 -9.83 31.89
C LEU A 259 -0.20 -8.78 32.23
N LYS A 260 1.03 -8.94 31.73
CA LYS A 260 2.08 -7.93 31.86
C LYS A 260 1.91 -6.79 30.83
N GLU A 261 1.51 -7.12 29.61
CA GLU A 261 1.35 -6.15 28.52
C GLU A 261 0.07 -5.32 28.64
N LEU A 262 -1.04 -5.90 29.10
CA LEU A 262 -2.36 -5.26 29.15
C LEU A 262 -2.38 -3.97 29.99
N PRO A 263 -1.83 -3.90 31.22
CA PRO A 263 -1.79 -2.66 31.98
C PRO A 263 -0.97 -1.56 31.31
N GLU A 264 0.17 -1.91 30.70
CA GLU A 264 1.00 -0.92 29.98
C GLU A 264 0.30 -0.42 28.72
N ASN A 265 -0.31 -1.32 27.93
CA ASN A 265 -1.07 -0.94 26.74
C ASN A 265 -2.26 -0.06 27.11
N TYR A 266 -2.99 -0.41 28.16
CA TYR A 266 -4.06 0.43 28.70
C TYR A 266 -3.54 1.81 29.13
N ARG A 267 -2.42 1.86 29.85
CA ARG A 267 -1.82 3.13 30.31
C ARG A 267 -1.44 4.01 29.13
N VAL A 268 -0.81 3.47 28.09
CA VAL A 268 -0.47 4.21 26.88
C VAL A 268 -1.71 4.83 26.23
N VAL A 269 -2.77 4.05 26.05
CA VAL A 269 -4.03 4.55 25.45
C VAL A 269 -4.70 5.58 26.36
N SER A 270 -4.73 5.33 27.68
CA SER A 270 -5.33 6.23 28.67
C SER A 270 -4.60 7.56 28.75
N ASP A 271 -3.27 7.54 28.84
CA ASP A 271 -2.42 8.74 28.88
C ASP A 271 -2.61 9.55 27.59
N PHE A 272 -2.69 8.87 26.44
CA PHE A 272 -2.92 9.50 25.14
C PHE A 272 -4.29 10.17 25.06
N VAL A 273 -5.37 9.46 25.43
CA VAL A 273 -6.74 9.99 25.49
C VAL A 273 -6.80 11.21 26.41
N GLN A 274 -6.20 11.12 27.61
CA GLN A 274 -6.16 12.21 28.58
C GLN A 274 -5.39 13.43 28.07
N SER A 275 -4.31 13.24 27.31
CA SER A 275 -3.54 14.34 26.72
C SER A 275 -4.37 15.20 25.76
N LEU A 276 -5.30 14.59 25.01
CA LEU A 276 -6.19 15.28 24.08
C LEU A 276 -7.43 15.88 24.76
N GLU A 277 -7.89 15.28 25.86
CA GLU A 277 -8.91 15.88 26.73
C GLU A 277 -8.39 17.15 27.42
N SER A 278 -7.10 17.19 27.72
CA SER A 278 -6.45 18.29 28.44
C SER A 278 -5.73 19.26 27.51
N ALA A 279 -5.98 19.18 26.19
CA ALA A 279 -5.34 20.05 25.21
C ALA A 279 -5.71 21.52 25.47
N PRO A 280 -4.75 22.46 25.34
CA PRO A 280 -4.99 23.88 25.60
C PRO A 280 -5.92 24.54 24.57
N GLU A 281 -6.00 23.97 23.36
CA GLU A 281 -6.84 24.45 22.27
C GLU A 281 -7.79 23.34 21.83
N LEU A 282 -9.10 23.65 21.85
CA LEU A 282 -10.18 22.75 21.42
C LEU A 282 -10.04 21.31 21.98
N PRO A 283 -10.13 21.13 23.31
CA PRO A 283 -10.01 19.81 23.93
C PRO A 283 -11.04 18.83 23.36
N ILE A 284 -10.67 17.56 23.24
CA ILE A 284 -11.57 16.51 22.73
C ILE A 284 -12.32 15.87 23.88
N GLN A 285 -13.64 15.74 23.75
CA GLN A 285 -14.47 14.89 24.60
C GLN A 285 -14.71 13.55 23.89
N TRP A 286 -14.21 12.47 24.50
CA TRP A 286 -14.27 11.11 23.95
C TRP A 286 -15.60 10.43 24.26
N ASP A 287 -16.66 10.76 23.52
CA ASP A 287 -17.99 10.16 23.67
C ASP A 287 -18.04 8.68 23.20
N MET A 288 -17.16 8.27 22.29
CA MET A 288 -17.16 6.90 21.76
C MET A 288 -16.03 6.02 22.33
N THR A 289 -14.89 6.59 22.67
CA THR A 289 -13.71 5.83 23.13
C THR A 289 -13.66 5.64 24.66
N ARG A 290 -14.27 6.54 25.45
CA ARG A 290 -14.12 6.55 26.91
C ARG A 290 -14.83 5.40 27.62
N GLU A 291 -16.03 5.03 27.18
CA GLU A 291 -16.76 3.88 27.76
C GLU A 291 -16.03 2.55 27.46
N PRO A 292 -15.66 2.22 26.20
CA PRO A 292 -14.86 1.02 25.92
C PRO A 292 -13.55 0.96 26.70
N LEU A 293 -12.86 2.11 26.87
CA LEU A 293 -11.63 2.17 27.64
C LEU A 293 -11.89 1.91 29.14
N SER A 294 -12.95 2.47 29.72
CA SER A 294 -13.35 2.18 31.11
C SER A 294 -13.70 0.70 31.31
N ASN A 295 -14.44 0.11 30.36
CA ASN A 295 -14.76 -1.31 30.36
C ASN A 295 -13.50 -2.18 30.24
N ALA A 296 -12.52 -1.76 29.43
CA ALA A 296 -11.23 -2.42 29.31
C ALA A 296 -10.49 -2.44 30.66
N ARG A 297 -10.46 -1.31 31.39
CA ARG A 297 -9.88 -1.25 32.74
C ARG A 297 -10.52 -2.25 33.70
N GLN A 298 -11.85 -2.28 33.75
CA GLN A 298 -12.57 -3.23 34.61
C GLN A 298 -12.26 -4.68 34.25
N GLN A 299 -12.10 -4.99 32.95
CA GLN A 299 -11.73 -6.34 32.51
C GLN A 299 -10.29 -6.70 32.88
N ILE A 300 -9.33 -5.77 32.79
CA ILE A 300 -7.96 -5.98 33.30
C ILE A 300 -7.98 -6.28 34.80
N GLU A 301 -8.72 -5.49 35.58
CA GLU A 301 -8.85 -5.68 37.03
C GLU A 301 -9.48 -7.05 37.37
N ARG A 302 -10.46 -7.52 36.58
CA ARG A 302 -11.10 -8.85 36.74
C ARG A 302 -10.16 -10.02 36.42
N LEU A 303 -9.31 -9.89 35.40
CA LEU A 303 -8.30 -10.91 35.05
C LEU A 303 -7.28 -11.11 36.18
N GLY A 304 -7.02 -10.03 36.94
CA GLY A 304 -6.21 -10.06 38.16
C GLY A 304 -4.71 -10.20 37.91
N ASP A 305 -3.96 -10.42 38.99
CA ASP A 305 -2.49 -10.47 38.94
C ASP A 305 -1.98 -11.78 38.31
N ILE A 306 -0.75 -11.73 37.79
CA ILE A 306 0.03 -12.85 37.28
C ILE A 306 0.13 -13.98 38.31
N LYS A 307 0.19 -13.64 39.61
CA LYS A 307 0.32 -14.60 40.73
C LYS A 307 -1.00 -15.23 41.19
N LYS A 308 -2.14 -14.84 40.62
CA LYS A 308 -3.45 -15.42 40.96
C LYS A 308 -3.45 -16.93 40.69
N THR A 309 -3.95 -17.71 41.65
CA THR A 309 -4.15 -19.14 41.49
C THR A 309 -5.31 -19.41 40.52
N ARG A 310 -5.12 -20.34 39.58
CA ARG A 310 -6.07 -20.59 38.49
C ARG A 310 -6.32 -22.09 38.31
N SER A 311 -7.54 -22.44 37.96
CA SER A 311 -7.87 -23.75 37.38
C SER A 311 -7.48 -23.80 35.90
N ILE A 312 -7.45 -24.98 35.29
CA ILE A 312 -7.16 -25.15 33.85
C ILE A 312 -8.27 -24.50 33.00
N GLU A 313 -9.54 -24.64 33.40
CA GLU A 313 -10.66 -24.00 32.72
C GLU A 313 -10.57 -22.46 32.82
N GLN A 314 -10.24 -21.94 34.00
CA GLN A 314 -10.01 -20.50 34.16
C GLN A 314 -8.81 -20.03 33.35
N LEU A 315 -7.73 -20.80 33.27
CA LEU A 315 -6.57 -20.46 32.46
C LEU A 315 -6.94 -20.27 30.98
N GLU A 316 -7.79 -21.15 30.44
CA GLU A 316 -8.25 -21.07 29.06
C GLU A 316 -9.17 -19.87 28.81
N ASN A 317 -10.18 -19.70 29.66
CA ASN A 317 -11.13 -18.60 29.57
C ASN A 317 -10.45 -17.23 29.75
N GLU A 318 -9.58 -17.10 30.75
CA GLU A 318 -8.85 -15.85 31.02
C GLU A 318 -7.83 -15.54 29.92
N LYS A 319 -7.17 -16.56 29.33
CA LYS A 319 -6.30 -16.34 28.16
C LYS A 319 -7.11 -15.77 26.99
N HIS A 320 -8.24 -16.40 26.67
CA HIS A 320 -9.08 -15.93 25.57
C HIS A 320 -9.58 -14.50 25.80
N ALA A 321 -10.07 -14.20 27.01
CA ALA A 321 -10.49 -12.86 27.40
C ALA A 321 -9.33 -11.84 27.34
N ALA A 322 -8.12 -12.22 27.74
CA ALA A 322 -6.94 -11.36 27.67
C ALA A 322 -6.52 -11.08 26.21
N ASP A 323 -6.58 -12.06 25.32
CA ASP A 323 -6.30 -11.89 23.89
C ASP A 323 -7.31 -10.95 23.22
N GLU A 324 -8.60 -11.13 23.48
CA GLU A 324 -9.66 -10.23 23.00
C GLU A 324 -9.45 -8.81 23.50
N LEU A 325 -9.16 -8.65 24.80
CA LEU A 325 -8.96 -7.36 25.42
C LEU A 325 -7.74 -6.63 24.85
N ASN A 326 -6.65 -7.36 24.60
CA ASN A 326 -5.45 -6.80 23.97
C ASN A 326 -5.74 -6.32 22.54
N THR A 327 -6.55 -7.07 21.79
CA THR A 327 -7.00 -6.68 20.45
C THR A 327 -7.83 -5.40 20.49
N ARG A 328 -8.82 -5.34 21.39
CA ARG A 328 -9.65 -4.14 21.60
C ARG A 328 -8.80 -2.92 22.00
N LEU A 329 -7.81 -3.07 22.88
CA LEU A 329 -6.92 -1.96 23.26
C LEU A 329 -6.11 -1.44 22.06
N LYS A 330 -5.65 -2.33 21.17
CA LYS A 330 -4.97 -1.91 19.93
C LYS A 330 -5.91 -1.14 19.00
N GLU A 331 -7.15 -1.59 18.85
CA GLU A 331 -8.18 -0.90 18.07
C GLU A 331 -8.48 0.50 18.64
N LEU A 332 -8.65 0.60 19.96
CA LEU A 332 -8.84 1.88 20.64
C LEU A 332 -7.63 2.81 20.45
N ASN A 333 -6.41 2.28 20.51
CA ASN A 333 -5.20 3.06 20.23
C ASN A 333 -5.19 3.62 18.81
N MET A 334 -5.46 2.78 17.80
CA MET A 334 -5.51 3.21 16.39
C MET A 334 -6.58 4.27 16.17
N ARG A 335 -7.75 4.08 16.78
CA ARG A 335 -8.85 5.04 16.74
C ARG A 335 -8.46 6.38 17.36
N ALA A 336 -7.83 6.36 18.54
CA ALA A 336 -7.37 7.56 19.20
C ALA A 336 -6.32 8.30 18.35
N GLN A 337 -5.39 7.58 17.72
CA GLN A 337 -4.42 8.15 16.78
C GLN A 337 -5.09 8.79 15.56
N ALA A 338 -6.10 8.15 14.98
CA ALA A 338 -6.86 8.73 13.87
C ALA A 338 -7.56 10.03 14.29
N VAL A 339 -8.11 10.07 15.50
CA VAL A 339 -8.73 11.27 16.09
C VAL A 339 -7.71 12.39 16.29
N LEU A 340 -6.48 12.09 16.72
CA LEU A 340 -5.40 13.07 16.81
C LEU A 340 -5.08 13.70 15.46
N GLU A 341 -4.91 12.89 14.41
CA GLU A 341 -4.56 13.40 13.09
C GLU A 341 -5.69 14.27 12.52
N LYS A 342 -6.95 13.87 12.73
CA LYS A 342 -8.12 14.68 12.41
C LYS A 342 -8.13 16.00 13.19
N HIS A 343 -7.84 15.96 14.48
CA HIS A 343 -7.80 17.15 15.33
C HIS A 343 -6.70 18.13 14.92
N LYS A 344 -5.48 17.65 14.64
CA LYS A 344 -4.40 18.47 14.10
C LYS A 344 -4.79 19.12 12.77
N HIS A 345 -5.35 18.34 11.86
CA HIS A 345 -5.75 18.87 10.56
C HIS A 345 -6.84 19.93 10.69
N LEU A 346 -7.79 19.75 11.61
CA LEU A 346 -8.80 20.76 11.92
C LEU A 346 -8.14 22.04 12.45
N LEU A 347 -7.19 21.92 13.38
CA LEU A 347 -6.45 23.07 13.89
C LEU A 347 -5.65 23.78 12.80
N GLU A 348 -5.00 23.05 11.89
CA GLU A 348 -4.27 23.63 10.76
C GLU A 348 -5.20 24.46 9.86
N LEU A 349 -6.39 23.94 9.54
CA LEU A 349 -7.38 24.66 8.74
C LEU A 349 -7.90 25.90 9.48
N LEU A 350 -8.26 25.77 10.76
CA LEU A 350 -8.79 26.89 11.54
C LEU A 350 -7.75 28.00 11.79
N HIS A 351 -6.47 27.65 11.91
CA HIS A 351 -5.38 28.60 12.05
C HIS A 351 -4.91 29.22 10.73
N HIS A 352 -5.51 28.84 9.60
CA HIS A 352 -5.18 29.47 8.32
C HIS A 352 -5.48 30.98 8.39
N PRO A 353 -4.55 31.87 7.97
CA PRO A 353 -4.73 33.32 8.09
C PRO A 353 -6.01 33.84 7.42
N ASP A 354 -6.43 33.21 6.32
CA ASP A 354 -7.64 33.57 5.60
C ASP A 354 -8.92 33.23 6.37
N ILE A 355 -8.88 32.17 7.19
CA ILE A 355 -10.00 31.79 8.05
C ILE A 355 -10.04 32.69 9.27
N LEU A 356 -8.89 32.95 9.93
CA LEU A 356 -8.81 33.85 11.09
C LEU A 356 -9.27 35.28 10.76
N SER A 357 -8.85 35.83 9.63
CA SER A 357 -9.29 37.14 9.13
C SER A 357 -10.63 37.12 8.40
N GLY A 358 -11.24 35.94 8.25
CA GLY A 358 -12.37 35.70 7.37
C GLY A 358 -13.62 36.51 7.73
N VAL A 359 -13.91 36.70 9.02
CA VAL A 359 -15.08 37.47 9.47
C VAL A 359 -14.96 38.96 9.13
N GLU A 360 -13.76 39.54 9.31
CA GLU A 360 -13.49 40.94 8.96
C GLU A 360 -13.52 41.13 7.44
N TRP A 361 -12.89 40.20 6.71
CA TRP A 361 -12.91 40.18 5.25
C TRP A 361 -14.33 40.07 4.70
N LEU A 362 -15.17 39.16 5.23
CA LEU A 362 -16.57 39.01 4.82
C LEU A 362 -17.35 40.31 5.01
N ARG A 363 -17.17 41.01 6.15
CA ARG A 363 -17.84 42.29 6.40
C ARG A 363 -17.43 43.35 5.37
N SER A 364 -16.16 43.38 4.97
CA SER A 364 -15.69 44.26 3.90
C SER A 364 -16.31 43.88 2.55
N MET A 365 -16.38 42.58 2.24
CA MET A 365 -16.87 42.11 0.95
C MET A 365 -18.38 42.23 0.77
N VAL A 366 -19.17 42.14 1.85
CA VAL A 366 -20.61 42.43 1.79
C VAL A 366 -20.86 43.88 1.33
N LYS A 367 -20.07 44.84 1.83
CA LYS A 367 -20.16 46.25 1.37
C LYS A 367 -19.76 46.40 -0.09
N THR A 368 -18.72 45.69 -0.53
CA THR A 368 -18.32 45.68 -1.94
C THR A 368 -19.43 45.09 -2.82
N ALA A 369 -20.08 44.00 -2.39
CA ALA A 369 -21.18 43.40 -3.13
C ALA A 369 -22.39 44.35 -3.24
N GLU A 370 -22.71 45.09 -2.16
CA GLU A 370 -23.75 46.13 -2.21
C GLU A 370 -23.41 47.27 -3.19
N ALA A 371 -22.14 47.70 -3.26
CA ALA A 371 -21.70 48.72 -4.21
C ALA A 371 -21.68 48.21 -5.66
N VAL A 372 -21.40 46.93 -5.87
CA VAL A 372 -21.43 46.27 -7.18
C VAL A 372 -22.85 46.19 -7.74
N ASP A 373 -23.85 45.90 -6.89
CA ASP A 373 -25.26 45.80 -7.27
C ASP A 373 -25.87 47.12 -7.77
N VAL A 374 -25.21 48.26 -7.52
CA VAL A 374 -25.63 49.58 -8.00
C VAL A 374 -25.40 49.75 -9.51
N TYR A 375 -24.44 49.02 -10.09
CA TYR A 375 -24.05 49.12 -11.49
C TYR A 375 -24.71 48.05 -12.36
N ALA A 376 -24.93 48.36 -13.64
CA ALA A 376 -25.52 47.40 -14.59
C ALA A 376 -24.65 46.12 -14.71
N PRO A 377 -25.24 44.92 -14.89
CA PRO A 377 -24.51 43.65 -15.04
C PRO A 377 -23.45 43.67 -16.16
N ASP A 378 -23.70 44.42 -17.23
CA ASP A 378 -22.80 44.53 -18.39
C ASP A 378 -21.46 45.22 -18.09
N ASN A 379 -21.31 45.88 -16.93
CA ASN A 379 -20.05 46.49 -16.49
C ASN A 379 -19.01 45.45 -16.00
N TRP A 380 -19.46 44.22 -15.76
CA TRP A 380 -18.68 43.15 -15.15
C TRP A 380 -18.29 42.08 -16.17
N GLN A 381 -17.08 41.53 -16.00
CA GLN A 381 -16.62 40.42 -16.83
C GLN A 381 -17.37 39.13 -16.41
N ARG A 382 -17.80 38.33 -17.39
CA ARG A 382 -18.65 37.14 -17.13
C ARG A 382 -17.97 36.07 -16.29
N ASP A 383 -16.66 35.95 -16.38
CA ASP A 383 -15.80 35.04 -15.62
C ASP A 383 -15.69 35.41 -14.14
N LEU A 384 -15.97 36.66 -13.77
CA LEU A 384 -15.98 37.09 -12.36
C LEU A 384 -17.23 36.61 -11.59
N GLY A 385 -18.27 36.14 -12.29
CA GLY A 385 -19.43 35.51 -11.65
C GLY A 385 -20.10 36.39 -10.59
N VAL A 386 -20.31 37.67 -10.89
CA VAL A 386 -20.83 38.65 -9.91
C VAL A 386 -22.19 38.24 -9.34
N GLU A 387 -23.03 37.57 -10.13
CA GLU A 387 -24.35 37.09 -9.72
C GLU A 387 -24.29 36.06 -8.57
N THR A 388 -23.22 35.27 -8.47
CA THR A 388 -23.05 34.25 -7.41
C THR A 388 -22.26 34.77 -6.21
N LEU A 389 -21.73 35.99 -6.27
CA LEU A 389 -20.92 36.57 -5.18
C LEU A 389 -21.68 36.65 -3.85
N ARG A 390 -22.93 37.13 -3.86
CA ARG A 390 -23.72 37.28 -2.64
C ARG A 390 -24.09 35.92 -2.02
N PRO A 391 -24.64 34.94 -2.77
CA PRO A 391 -24.84 33.58 -2.26
C PRO A 391 -23.57 32.94 -1.68
N ASP A 392 -22.43 33.06 -2.37
CA ASP A 392 -21.16 32.47 -1.92
C ASP A 392 -20.66 33.11 -0.61
N LEU A 393 -20.82 34.44 -0.46
CA LEU A 393 -20.49 35.16 0.77
C LEU A 393 -21.42 34.76 1.93
N GLU A 394 -22.71 34.52 1.66
CA GLU A 394 -23.68 34.03 2.65
C GLU A 394 -23.36 32.60 3.11
N GLU A 395 -23.03 31.69 2.18
CA GLU A 395 -22.56 30.33 2.48
C GLU A 395 -21.31 30.38 3.36
N THR A 396 -20.32 31.18 2.97
CA THR A 396 -19.07 31.37 3.72
C THR A 396 -19.33 31.93 5.12
N ALA A 397 -20.27 32.87 5.27
CA ALA A 397 -20.67 33.42 6.56
C ALA A 397 -21.42 32.40 7.44
N ASN A 398 -22.24 31.54 6.84
CA ASN A 398 -22.94 30.46 7.54
C ASN A 398 -21.95 29.40 8.05
N LEU A 399 -20.95 29.03 7.24
CA LEU A 399 -19.89 28.11 7.63
C LEU A 399 -19.02 28.68 8.76
N HIS A 400 -18.64 29.96 8.68
CA HIS A 400 -17.96 30.67 9.79
C HIS A 400 -18.77 30.65 11.08
N ARG A 401 -20.10 30.83 11.01
CA ARG A 401 -20.99 30.74 12.17
C ARG A 401 -21.08 29.31 12.72
N ALA A 402 -21.17 28.31 11.84
CA ALA A 402 -21.24 26.90 12.23
C ALA A 402 -19.93 26.40 12.87
N LEU A 403 -18.79 26.95 12.44
CA LEU A 403 -17.45 26.65 12.97
C LEU A 403 -17.01 27.62 14.08
N GLN A 404 -17.93 28.33 14.74
CA GLN A 404 -17.63 29.11 15.95
C GLN A 404 -17.27 28.17 17.12
N LEU A 405 -16.06 27.63 17.04
CA LEU A 405 -15.43 26.78 18.04
C LEU A 405 -14.68 27.71 18.98
N THR A 406 -15.32 28.06 20.10
CA THR A 406 -14.75 28.97 21.09
C THR A 406 -14.10 28.20 22.24
N GLY A 407 -12.76 28.22 22.27
CA GLY A 407 -11.94 27.99 23.46
C GLY A 407 -12.12 26.66 24.20
N THR A 408 -11.45 26.56 25.36
CA THR A 408 -11.46 25.39 26.24
C THR A 408 -12.83 25.07 26.87
N ASP A 409 -13.76 26.02 26.82
CA ASP A 409 -15.07 25.91 27.49
C ASP A 409 -16.10 25.08 26.70
N ARG A 410 -15.78 24.70 25.45
CA ARG A 410 -16.61 23.82 24.61
C ARG A 410 -15.75 22.71 23.99
N PRO A 411 -15.61 21.55 24.65
CA PRO A 411 -14.85 20.45 24.10
C PRO A 411 -15.53 19.88 22.84
N LEU A 412 -14.73 19.42 21.90
CA LEU A 412 -15.17 18.81 20.65
C LEU A 412 -15.54 17.36 20.88
N LEU A 413 -16.74 16.94 20.46
CA LEU A 413 -17.11 15.53 20.51
C LEU A 413 -16.30 14.75 19.46
N GLU A 414 -15.77 13.60 19.85
CA GLU A 414 -15.06 12.69 18.94
C GLU A 414 -15.91 12.36 17.70
N SER A 415 -17.20 12.09 17.90
CA SER A 415 -18.16 11.80 16.84
C SER A 415 -18.40 12.96 15.87
N SER A 416 -18.16 14.21 16.29
CA SER A 416 -18.40 15.42 15.48
C SER A 416 -17.20 15.86 14.63
N LEU A 417 -16.02 15.28 14.84
CA LEU A 417 -14.79 15.73 14.19
C LEU A 417 -14.82 15.62 12.67
N ASP A 418 -15.43 14.56 12.13
CA ASP A 418 -15.52 14.37 10.68
C ASP A 418 -16.39 15.44 10.02
N GLU A 419 -17.53 15.76 10.62
CA GLU A 419 -18.43 16.82 10.13
C GLU A 419 -17.76 18.20 10.23
N LEU A 420 -17.03 18.46 11.33
CA LEU A 420 -16.31 19.72 11.51
C LEU A 420 -15.15 19.87 10.52
N LEU A 421 -14.42 18.79 10.25
CA LEU A 421 -13.37 18.78 9.23
C LEU A 421 -13.91 19.05 7.83
N GLU A 422 -15.02 18.43 7.46
CA GLU A 422 -15.67 18.67 6.17
C GLU A 422 -16.07 20.14 6.03
N LYS A 423 -16.70 20.71 7.07
CA LYS A 423 -17.08 22.14 7.10
C LYS A 423 -15.86 23.06 7.03
N ALA A 424 -14.78 22.75 7.76
CA ALA A 424 -13.56 23.56 7.75
C ALA A 424 -12.83 23.49 6.41
N GLY A 425 -12.77 22.30 5.80
CA GLY A 425 -12.21 22.10 4.47
C GLY A 425 -13.01 22.86 3.41
N ARG A 426 -14.34 22.76 3.46
CA ARG A 426 -15.23 23.52 2.56
C ARG A 426 -15.05 25.03 2.74
N LEU A 427 -14.91 25.50 3.97
CA LEU A 427 -14.65 26.90 4.25
C LEU A 427 -13.31 27.36 3.65
N ALA A 428 -12.24 26.57 3.82
CA ALA A 428 -10.93 26.87 3.25
C ALA A 428 -10.97 26.96 1.72
N GLU A 429 -11.61 25.98 1.06
CA GLU A 429 -11.81 25.95 -0.40
C GLU A 429 -12.59 27.20 -0.88
N LEU A 430 -13.62 27.61 -0.16
CA LEU A 430 -14.36 28.83 -0.48
C LEU A 430 -13.48 30.07 -0.33
N HIS A 431 -12.64 30.19 0.72
CA HIS A 431 -11.71 31.32 0.83
C HIS A 431 -10.68 31.35 -0.30
N GLU A 432 -10.10 30.21 -0.65
CA GLU A 432 -9.11 30.09 -1.73
C GLU A 432 -9.67 30.56 -3.07
N ASN A 433 -10.93 30.21 -3.37
CA ASN A 433 -11.58 30.59 -4.62
C ASN A 433 -12.17 32.02 -4.59
N LEU A 434 -12.79 32.42 -3.48
CA LEU A 434 -13.52 33.69 -3.40
C LEU A 434 -12.62 34.90 -3.21
N ARG A 435 -11.50 34.79 -2.47
CA ARG A 435 -10.59 35.92 -2.23
C ARG A 435 -9.99 36.51 -3.50
N PRO A 436 -9.40 35.75 -4.44
CA PRO A 436 -8.88 36.32 -5.68
C PRO A 436 -10.00 36.89 -6.56
N ARG A 437 -11.16 36.21 -6.64
CA ARG A 437 -12.33 36.69 -7.38
C ARG A 437 -12.83 38.02 -6.82
N ALA A 438 -12.97 38.11 -5.50
CA ALA A 438 -13.36 39.31 -4.77
C ALA A 438 -12.38 40.47 -4.98
N ALA A 439 -11.07 40.20 -4.96
CA ALA A 439 -10.04 41.21 -5.21
C ALA A 439 -10.15 41.78 -6.64
N SER A 440 -10.38 40.93 -7.64
CA SER A 440 -10.60 41.36 -9.03
C SER A 440 -11.87 42.21 -9.17
N ILE A 441 -12.98 41.81 -8.54
CA ILE A 441 -14.22 42.60 -8.53
C ILE A 441 -14.00 43.95 -7.86
N GLN A 442 -13.31 43.99 -6.72
CA GLN A 442 -13.03 45.23 -6.01
C GLN A 442 -12.11 46.16 -6.82
N ALA A 443 -11.10 45.62 -7.50
CA ALA A 443 -10.22 46.39 -8.38
C ALA A 443 -11.00 47.00 -9.55
N ARG A 444 -11.88 46.20 -10.16
CA ARG A 444 -12.75 46.64 -11.25
C ARG A 444 -13.76 47.70 -10.81
N LEU A 445 -14.37 47.54 -9.63
CA LEU A 445 -15.25 48.55 -9.06
C LEU A 445 -14.52 49.89 -8.90
N LYS A 446 -13.30 49.89 -8.34
CA LYS A 446 -12.48 51.11 -8.19
C LYS A 446 -12.15 51.75 -9.54
N GLU A 447 -11.90 50.96 -10.57
CA GLU A 447 -11.65 51.46 -11.93
C GLU A 447 -12.90 52.15 -12.49
N ILE A 448 -14.07 51.52 -12.35
CA ILE A 448 -15.36 52.08 -12.76
C ILE A 448 -15.63 53.40 -12.04
N GLU A 449 -15.54 53.42 -10.70
CA GLU A 449 -15.74 54.62 -9.87
C GLU A 449 -14.77 55.75 -10.24
N ALA A 450 -13.50 55.42 -10.51
CA ALA A 450 -12.49 56.40 -10.91
C ALA A 450 -12.81 57.01 -12.30
N SER A 451 -13.15 56.16 -13.27
CA SER A 451 -13.49 56.58 -14.64
C SER A 451 -14.75 57.44 -14.68
N GLU A 452 -15.75 57.09 -13.87
CA GLU A 452 -16.99 57.84 -13.70
C GLU A 452 -16.71 59.21 -13.08
N LYS A 453 -15.97 59.27 -11.97
CA LYS A 453 -15.62 60.52 -11.30
C LYS A 453 -14.78 61.46 -12.19
N GLU A 454 -13.80 60.91 -12.91
CA GLU A 454 -12.97 61.68 -13.84
C GLU A 454 -13.82 62.26 -14.97
N SER A 455 -14.68 61.45 -15.58
CA SER A 455 -15.55 61.87 -16.67
C SER A 455 -16.58 62.91 -16.24
N LEU A 456 -17.20 62.73 -15.07
CA LEU A 456 -18.09 63.72 -14.47
C LEU A 456 -17.39 65.06 -14.19
N SER A 457 -16.16 65.01 -13.67
CA SER A 457 -15.34 66.21 -13.46
C SER A 457 -15.03 66.92 -14.79
N ASN A 458 -14.64 66.16 -15.82
CA ASN A 458 -14.33 66.69 -17.15
C ASN A 458 -15.57 67.27 -17.85
N LEU A 459 -16.73 66.63 -17.70
CA LEU A 459 -18.02 67.13 -18.18
C LEU A 459 -18.41 68.42 -17.47
N THR A 460 -18.30 68.46 -16.14
CA THR A 460 -18.60 69.66 -15.34
C THR A 460 -17.70 70.83 -15.73
N ARG A 461 -16.41 70.57 -15.93
CA ARG A 461 -15.45 71.57 -16.40
C ARG A 461 -15.80 72.07 -17.80
N THR A 462 -16.10 71.16 -18.72
CA THR A 462 -16.48 71.50 -20.11
C THR A 462 -17.77 72.31 -20.14
N ARG A 463 -18.76 71.96 -19.32
CA ARG A 463 -19.99 72.72 -19.14
C ARG A 463 -19.71 74.14 -18.64
N ALA A 464 -18.85 74.29 -17.63
CA ALA A 464 -18.46 75.61 -17.12
C ALA A 464 -17.75 76.47 -18.19
N LEU A 465 -16.82 75.86 -18.96
CA LEU A 465 -16.13 76.53 -20.05
C LEU A 465 -17.08 76.93 -21.19
N LEU A 466 -18.05 76.07 -21.53
CA LEU A 466 -19.09 76.39 -22.52
C LEU A 466 -19.99 77.52 -22.07
N ASN A 467 -20.37 77.59 -20.79
CA ASN A 467 -21.14 78.72 -20.25
C ASN A 467 -20.37 80.04 -20.36
N GLN A 468 -19.05 80.02 -20.11
CA GLN A 468 -18.19 81.20 -20.31
C GLN A 468 -18.05 81.54 -21.80
N ALA A 469 -17.86 80.55 -22.66
CA ALA A 469 -17.78 80.73 -24.10
C ALA A 469 -19.10 81.29 -24.66
N ALA A 470 -20.26 80.85 -24.16
CA ALA A 470 -21.57 81.37 -24.53
C ALA A 470 -21.66 82.89 -24.34
N ALA A 471 -21.18 83.39 -23.20
CA ALA A 471 -21.16 84.83 -22.92
C ALA A 471 -20.26 85.59 -23.90
N VAL A 472 -19.08 85.06 -24.21
CA VAL A 472 -18.14 85.67 -25.17
C VAL A 472 -18.69 85.64 -26.59
N VAL A 473 -19.23 84.50 -27.02
CA VAL A 473 -19.81 84.31 -28.36
C VAL A 473 -21.02 85.24 -28.55
N ALA A 474 -21.90 85.36 -27.56
CA ALA A 474 -23.07 86.25 -27.61
C ALA A 474 -22.68 87.75 -27.65
N SER A 475 -21.60 88.13 -26.97
CA SER A 475 -21.10 89.52 -26.96
C SER A 475 -20.29 89.89 -28.22
N SER A 476 -19.93 88.91 -29.05
CA SER A 476 -19.07 89.10 -30.21
C SER A 476 -19.87 89.26 -31.49
N SER A 477 -19.83 90.45 -32.09
CA SER A 477 -20.44 90.71 -33.41
C SER A 477 -19.78 89.92 -34.57
N VAL A 478 -18.65 89.25 -34.30
CA VAL A 478 -17.77 88.57 -35.27
C VAL A 478 -18.15 87.10 -35.47
N LEU A 479 -18.46 86.42 -34.36
CA LEU A 479 -18.77 84.99 -34.39
C LEU A 479 -20.17 84.72 -34.97
N GLY A 480 -21.10 85.65 -34.72
CA GLY A 480 -22.44 85.64 -35.29
C GLY A 480 -23.34 84.53 -34.75
N GLN A 481 -24.56 84.49 -35.28
CA GLN A 481 -25.62 83.57 -34.86
C GLN A 481 -25.27 82.07 -34.96
N PRO A 482 -24.50 81.58 -35.97
CA PRO A 482 -24.16 80.16 -36.07
C PRO A 482 -23.34 79.62 -34.89
N ALA A 483 -22.47 80.45 -34.29
CA ALA A 483 -21.68 80.05 -33.12
C ALA A 483 -22.54 80.01 -31.84
N VAL A 484 -23.54 80.88 -31.72
CA VAL A 484 -24.51 80.86 -30.61
C VAL A 484 -25.36 79.58 -30.67
N GLU A 485 -25.84 79.23 -31.86
CA GLU A 485 -26.61 77.99 -32.08
C GLU A 485 -25.77 76.73 -31.81
N GLU A 486 -24.50 76.73 -32.22
CA GLU A 486 -23.57 75.61 -31.96
C GLU A 486 -23.25 75.45 -30.46
N VAL A 487 -23.07 76.55 -29.71
CA VAL A 487 -22.91 76.52 -28.24
C VAL A 487 -24.15 75.93 -27.57
N GLU A 488 -25.35 76.38 -27.95
CA GLU A 488 -26.59 75.88 -27.35
C GLU A 488 -26.85 74.40 -27.69
N GLN A 489 -26.55 73.97 -28.92
CA GLN A 489 -26.61 72.55 -29.29
C GLN A 489 -25.64 71.69 -28.47
N LEU A 490 -24.41 72.16 -28.25
CA LEU A 490 -23.43 71.45 -27.42
C LEU A 490 -23.87 71.40 -25.94
N ARG A 491 -24.46 72.47 -25.41
CA ARG A 491 -25.04 72.49 -24.05
C ARG A 491 -26.19 71.51 -23.92
N GLN A 492 -27.13 71.52 -24.86
CA GLN A 492 -28.28 70.59 -24.91
C GLN A 492 -27.84 69.13 -25.04
N SER A 493 -26.68 68.87 -25.67
CA SER A 493 -26.12 67.52 -25.79
C SER A 493 -25.38 67.05 -24.52
N LEU A 494 -24.82 67.97 -23.74
CA LEU A 494 -24.08 67.65 -22.51
C LEU A 494 -24.98 67.45 -21.28
N GLU A 495 -26.09 68.18 -21.18
CA GLU A 495 -27.02 68.08 -20.04
C GLU A 495 -27.61 66.67 -19.82
N PRO A 496 -28.16 65.96 -20.84
CA PRO A 496 -28.70 64.62 -20.63
C PRO A 496 -27.62 63.62 -20.23
N LEU A 497 -26.39 63.79 -20.74
CA LEU A 497 -25.28 62.89 -20.39
C LEU A 497 -24.83 63.07 -18.95
N ALA A 498 -24.85 64.30 -18.41
CA ALA A 498 -24.57 64.52 -16.99
C ALA A 498 -25.60 63.82 -16.09
N VAL A 499 -26.88 63.83 -16.49
CA VAL A 499 -27.96 63.12 -15.78
C VAL A 499 -27.83 61.60 -15.94
N GLU A 500 -27.36 61.09 -17.08
CA GLU A 500 -27.11 59.64 -17.27
C GLU A 500 -26.08 59.08 -16.27
N PHE A 501 -25.12 59.90 -15.81
CA PHE A 501 -24.16 59.49 -14.77
C PHE A 501 -24.77 59.47 -13.36
N ASP A 502 -25.91 60.11 -13.11
CA ASP A 502 -26.63 60.00 -11.83
C ASP A 502 -27.36 58.64 -11.68
N TYR A 503 -27.45 57.86 -12.76
CA TYR A 503 -28.09 56.53 -12.81
C TYR A 503 -27.07 55.44 -13.22
N PRO A 504 -26.18 55.00 -12.31
CA PRO A 504 -25.12 54.01 -12.59
C PRO A 504 -25.64 52.63 -13.04
N GLY A 505 -26.88 52.29 -12.72
CA GLY A 505 -27.55 51.03 -13.12
C GLY A 505 -27.99 50.98 -14.59
N GLU A 506 -27.94 52.09 -15.33
CA GLU A 506 -28.39 52.15 -16.73
C GLU A 506 -27.21 52.17 -17.71
N GLY A 507 -26.93 51.04 -18.35
CA GLY A 507 -25.88 50.90 -19.36
C GLY A 507 -24.45 50.80 -18.80
N THR A 508 -23.46 50.68 -19.69
CA THR A 508 -22.06 50.54 -19.27
C THR A 508 -21.37 51.88 -19.04
N VAL A 509 -20.56 51.97 -17.99
CA VAL A 509 -19.81 53.18 -17.65
C VAL A 509 -18.82 53.52 -18.75
N GLU A 510 -18.14 52.54 -19.36
CA GLU A 510 -17.24 52.80 -20.50
C GLU A 510 -17.96 53.51 -21.66
N ARG A 511 -19.21 53.14 -21.93
CA ARG A 511 -19.99 53.76 -23.01
C ARG A 511 -20.38 55.18 -22.65
N LYS A 512 -20.71 55.45 -21.38
CA LYS A 512 -20.99 56.81 -20.88
C LYS A 512 -19.73 57.68 -20.95
N VAL A 513 -18.58 57.15 -20.52
CA VAL A 513 -17.25 57.79 -20.60
C VAL A 513 -16.88 58.13 -22.05
N GLN A 514 -16.98 57.16 -22.97
CA GLN A 514 -16.68 57.39 -24.40
C GLN A 514 -17.58 58.45 -25.04
N ARG A 515 -18.87 58.47 -24.67
CA ARG A 515 -19.80 59.52 -25.11
C ARG A 515 -19.41 60.88 -24.55
N ALA A 516 -19.00 60.94 -23.28
CA ALA A 516 -18.53 62.16 -22.63
C ALA A 516 -17.31 62.71 -23.33
N ASP A 517 -16.30 61.88 -23.55
CA ASP A 517 -15.06 62.26 -24.25
C ASP A 517 -15.32 62.73 -25.68
N THR A 518 -16.23 62.07 -26.39
CA THR A 518 -16.62 62.49 -27.74
C THR A 518 -17.25 63.89 -27.74
N LEU A 519 -18.11 64.19 -26.78
CA LEU A 519 -18.74 65.52 -26.65
C LEU A 519 -17.75 66.58 -26.18
N ILE A 520 -16.85 66.23 -25.25
CA ILE A 520 -15.77 67.11 -24.78
C ILE A 520 -14.85 67.45 -25.95
N HIS A 521 -14.47 66.47 -26.77
CA HIS A 521 -13.63 66.69 -27.94
C HIS A 521 -14.32 67.56 -29.00
N LYS A 522 -15.61 67.31 -29.28
CA LYS A 522 -16.41 68.19 -30.16
C LYS A 522 -16.46 69.63 -29.65
N THR A 523 -16.58 69.79 -28.33
CA THR A 523 -16.56 71.11 -27.69
C THR A 523 -15.21 71.80 -27.84
N ASP A 524 -14.10 71.10 -27.61
CA ASP A 524 -12.75 71.66 -27.80
C ASP A 524 -12.50 72.04 -29.27
N GLN A 525 -12.94 71.21 -30.22
CA GLN A 525 -12.87 71.52 -31.65
C GLN A 525 -13.71 72.75 -32.03
N ALA A 526 -14.92 72.88 -31.49
CA ALA A 526 -15.76 74.05 -31.70
C ALA A 526 -15.09 75.32 -31.13
N ALA A 527 -14.59 75.26 -29.89
CA ALA A 527 -13.88 76.35 -29.25
C ALA A 527 -12.64 76.80 -30.04
N ARG A 528 -11.84 75.85 -30.57
CA ARG A 528 -10.70 76.16 -31.44
C ARG A 528 -11.12 76.85 -32.73
N ARG A 529 -12.18 76.37 -33.39
CA ARG A 529 -12.72 77.00 -34.61
C ARG A 529 -13.23 78.41 -34.34
N TRP A 530 -13.92 78.64 -33.23
CA TRP A 530 -14.36 79.99 -32.85
C TRP A 530 -13.16 80.90 -32.57
N ARG A 531 -12.13 80.42 -31.88
CA ARG A 531 -10.90 81.18 -31.65
C ARG A 531 -10.20 81.55 -32.95
N GLU A 532 -9.98 80.60 -33.86
CA GLU A 532 -9.35 80.85 -35.16
C GLU A 532 -10.15 81.83 -36.03
N ARG A 533 -11.47 81.85 -35.91
CA ARG A 533 -12.32 82.83 -36.58
C ARG A 533 -12.18 84.22 -35.97
N LEU A 534 -12.16 84.32 -34.63
CA LEU A 534 -11.91 85.57 -33.93
C LEU A 534 -10.53 86.14 -34.27
N GLU A 535 -9.48 85.31 -34.27
CA GLU A 535 -8.10 85.72 -34.60
C GLU A 535 -8.03 86.26 -36.04
N ARG A 536 -8.57 85.53 -37.03
CA ARG A 536 -8.59 85.98 -38.42
C ARG A 536 -9.32 87.30 -38.63
N GLU A 537 -10.45 87.50 -37.97
CA GLU A 537 -11.18 88.76 -38.06
C GLU A 537 -10.49 89.90 -37.30
N LEU A 538 -9.88 89.61 -36.15
CA LEU A 538 -9.07 90.57 -35.41
C LEU A 538 -7.90 91.04 -36.28
N ASP A 539 -7.20 90.12 -36.94
CA ASP A 539 -6.11 90.41 -37.87
C ASP A 539 -6.59 91.20 -39.09
N SER A 540 -7.76 90.85 -39.65
CA SER A 540 -8.38 91.61 -40.74
C SER A 540 -8.73 93.03 -40.30
N LYS A 541 -9.33 93.22 -39.12
CA LYS A 541 -9.65 94.55 -38.56
C LYS A 541 -8.40 95.35 -38.28
N LYS A 542 -7.34 94.73 -37.74
CA LYS A 542 -6.02 95.36 -37.55
C LYS A 542 -5.42 95.77 -38.88
N GLY A 543 -5.41 94.89 -39.88
CA GLY A 543 -4.93 95.19 -41.22
C GLY A 543 -5.68 96.36 -41.85
N ASN A 544 -7.02 96.38 -41.71
CA ASN A 544 -7.86 97.48 -42.17
C ASN A 544 -7.60 98.79 -41.41
N LEU A 545 -7.38 98.74 -40.09
CA LEU A 545 -7.03 99.89 -39.26
C LEU A 545 -5.64 100.42 -39.62
N ALA A 546 -4.65 99.55 -39.75
CA ALA A 546 -3.30 99.89 -40.17
C ALA A 546 -3.29 100.50 -41.58
N ALA A 547 -4.04 99.93 -42.52
CA ALA A 547 -4.22 100.48 -43.86
C ALA A 547 -4.93 101.84 -43.85
N ARG A 548 -5.96 102.03 -43.01
CA ARG A 548 -6.63 103.32 -42.82
C ARG A 548 -5.70 104.37 -42.18
N ILE A 549 -4.92 104.00 -41.18
CA ILE A 549 -3.92 104.88 -40.54
C ILE A 549 -2.82 105.25 -41.54
N ALA A 550 -2.36 104.30 -42.36
CA ALA A 550 -1.38 104.55 -43.42
C ALA A 550 -1.93 105.51 -44.50
N ASN A 551 -3.18 105.31 -44.93
CA ASN A 551 -3.87 106.23 -45.84
C ASN A 551 -4.05 107.63 -45.23
N LEU A 552 -4.43 107.74 -43.95
CA LEU A 552 -4.58 109.02 -43.26
C LEU A 552 -3.23 109.76 -43.12
N ARG A 553 -2.14 109.05 -42.83
CA ARG A 553 -0.78 109.61 -42.81
C ARG A 553 -0.29 110.09 -44.18
N GLY A 554 -0.81 109.52 -45.27
CA GLY A 554 -0.48 109.94 -46.64
C GLY A 554 -1.15 111.25 -47.08
N ILE A 555 -2.20 111.72 -46.38
CA ILE A 555 -3.04 112.85 -46.81
C ILE A 555 -2.81 114.11 -45.94
N ALA A 556 -2.26 114.00 -44.72
CA ALA A 556 -2.04 115.15 -43.84
C ALA A 556 -0.75 115.05 -43.00
N LEU A 557 0.06 116.13 -43.00
CA LEU A 557 1.04 116.44 -41.95
C LEU A 557 0.29 117.11 -40.80
N LEU A 558 -0.27 116.32 -39.89
CA LEU A 558 -0.92 116.82 -38.68
C LEU A 558 -0.62 115.89 -37.52
N ASP A 559 0.00 116.46 -36.48
CA ASP A 559 0.12 115.91 -35.12
C ASP A 559 -1.27 115.84 -34.45
N ASP A 560 -2.19 115.06 -35.04
CA ASP A 560 -3.53 114.86 -34.50
C ASP A 560 -3.47 113.78 -33.40
N PRO A 561 -3.85 114.09 -32.16
CA PRO A 561 -3.79 113.17 -31.03
C PRO A 561 -4.56 111.86 -31.29
N ILE A 562 -5.60 111.87 -32.12
CA ILE A 562 -6.39 110.66 -32.42
C ILE A 562 -5.60 109.68 -33.31
N VAL A 563 -4.77 110.19 -34.24
CA VAL A 563 -3.93 109.35 -35.12
C VAL A 563 -2.74 108.78 -34.36
N ILE A 564 -2.18 109.55 -33.41
CA ILE A 564 -1.13 109.08 -32.50
C ILE A 564 -1.68 108.01 -31.56
N GLU A 565 -2.87 108.21 -31.01
CA GLU A 565 -3.53 107.26 -30.12
C GLU A 565 -3.94 105.98 -30.86
N ALA A 566 -4.48 106.07 -32.09
CA ALA A 566 -4.76 104.91 -32.93
C ALA A 566 -3.48 104.12 -33.29
N ALA A 567 -2.38 104.82 -33.63
CA ALA A 567 -1.09 104.20 -33.88
C ALA A 567 -0.52 103.52 -32.61
N ARG A 568 -0.72 104.14 -31.44
CA ARG A 568 -0.35 103.58 -30.13
C ARG A 568 -1.18 102.33 -29.82
N PHE A 569 -2.50 102.37 -30.03
CA PHE A 569 -3.37 101.19 -29.89
C PHE A 569 -2.93 100.04 -30.81
N THR A 570 -2.61 100.28 -32.08
CA THR A 570 -2.08 99.21 -32.95
C THR A 570 -0.73 98.67 -32.49
N LYS A 571 0.14 99.51 -31.90
CA LYS A 571 1.43 99.09 -31.35
C LYS A 571 1.24 98.28 -30.06
N ASP A 572 0.39 98.74 -29.15
CA ASP A 572 0.08 98.09 -27.88
C ASP A 572 -0.55 96.70 -28.12
N ILE A 573 -1.45 96.59 -29.10
CA ILE A 573 -2.02 95.33 -29.58
C ILE A 573 -0.95 94.36 -30.09
N SER A 574 0.06 94.82 -30.85
CA SER A 574 1.16 93.96 -31.34
C SER A 574 2.08 93.46 -30.22
N THR A 575 2.29 94.26 -29.17
CA THR A 575 3.00 93.82 -27.95
C THR A 575 2.22 92.79 -27.14
N LEU A 576 0.90 92.92 -27.05
CA LEU A 576 0.05 91.93 -26.38
C LEU A 576 0.04 90.59 -27.12
N GLU A 577 0.14 90.59 -28.45
CA GLU A 577 0.29 89.35 -29.24
C GLU A 577 1.64 88.67 -29.02
N SER A 578 2.71 89.45 -28.94
CA SER A 578 4.05 88.94 -28.63
C SER A 578 4.05 88.20 -27.28
N GLN A 579 3.39 88.77 -26.28
CA GLN A 579 3.25 88.18 -24.93
C GLN A 579 2.28 86.99 -24.90
N SER A 580 1.24 86.98 -25.72
CA SER A 580 0.29 85.87 -25.83
C SER A 580 0.89 84.65 -26.54
N GLN A 581 1.64 84.86 -27.64
CA GLN A 581 2.38 83.80 -28.33
C GLN A 581 3.48 83.19 -27.45
N GLU A 582 4.17 84.01 -26.65
CA GLU A 582 5.18 83.54 -25.70
C GLU A 582 4.54 82.66 -24.60
N LYS A 583 3.37 83.06 -24.06
CA LYS A 583 2.60 82.24 -23.11
C LYS A 583 2.01 80.97 -23.74
N GLY A 584 1.56 81.03 -24.99
CA GLY A 584 1.06 79.87 -25.73
C GLY A 584 2.15 78.82 -26.00
N ASN A 585 3.36 79.27 -26.34
CA ASN A 585 4.52 78.39 -26.56
C ASN A 585 4.99 77.73 -25.25
N VAL A 586 4.94 78.42 -24.12
CA VAL A 586 5.27 77.86 -22.79
C VAL A 586 4.25 76.80 -22.33
N VAL A 587 2.95 77.01 -22.58
CA VAL A 587 1.90 76.03 -22.23
C VAL A 587 1.95 74.79 -23.13
N SER A 588 2.28 74.96 -24.42
CA SER A 588 2.42 73.82 -25.36
C SER A 588 3.69 72.99 -25.16
N SER A 589 4.77 73.59 -24.63
CA SER A 589 6.00 72.88 -24.24
C SER A 589 5.84 72.15 -22.89
N ALA A 590 5.10 72.71 -21.93
CA ALA A 590 4.73 72.01 -20.70
C ALA A 590 3.83 70.78 -20.94
N ARG A 591 2.97 70.81 -21.98
CA ARG A 591 2.12 69.67 -22.38
C ARG A 591 2.82 68.59 -23.21
N ARG A 592 4.08 68.79 -23.63
CA ARG A 592 4.90 67.74 -24.27
C ARG A 592 5.89 67.08 -23.29
N MET A 593 6.03 67.62 -22.09
CA MET A 593 6.86 67.07 -21.00
C MET A 593 6.05 66.28 -19.95
N LEU A 594 4.72 66.31 -20.05
CA LEU A 594 3.75 65.43 -19.39
C LEU A 594 3.12 64.55 -20.48
#